data_AF-A0A937NAG6-F1
#
_entry.id   AF-A0A937NAG6-F1
#
_cell.length_a   1.000
_cell.length_b   1.000
_cell.length_c   1.000
_cell.angle_alpha   90.00
_cell.angle_beta   90.00
_cell.angle_gamma   90.00
#
_symmetry.space_group_name_H-M   'P 1'
#
loop_
_entity.id
_entity.type
_entity.pdbx_description
1 polymer ?
#
loop_
_entity_poly.entity_id
_entity_poly.type
_entity_poly.pdbx_seq_one_letter_code
_entity_poly.pdbx_strand_id
1 'polypeptide(L)'
;MSSKELLEVIEKLPADDYETAQGLCEKLLAGGAETIEQLVKMVGERFGVPDGAKPKYALHGLVHHACRPDNDGGRKLLAETLAKQLSADHSDELKAFIVRQLQLCGRADEVPALANLLDSDRLCNPATQALVAIGGDAALKALRNAQPKAKGPRKVAVDQAVEILSQR
;
A
#
# COMPACT_ATOMS: atom_id res chain seq x y z
N MET A 1 17.53 -9.12 2.95
CA MET A 1 17.70 -10.28 3.87
C MET A 1 17.34 -11.55 3.12
N SER A 2 17.79 -12.73 3.56
CA SER A 2 17.40 -13.99 2.91
C SER A 2 15.93 -14.32 3.18
N SER A 3 15.28 -15.11 2.32
CA SER A 3 13.88 -15.50 2.50
C SER A 3 13.65 -16.32 3.77
N LYS A 4 14.67 -17.08 4.23
CA LYS A 4 14.61 -17.81 5.51
C LYS A 4 14.59 -16.86 6.70
N GLU A 5 15.47 -15.85 6.71
CA GLU A 5 15.49 -14.84 7.77
C GLU A 5 14.21 -14.01 7.80
N LEU A 6 13.64 -13.69 6.63
CA LEU A 6 12.36 -13.00 6.51
C LEU A 6 11.23 -13.81 7.16
N LEU A 7 11.16 -15.11 6.88
CA LEU A 7 10.20 -16.01 7.53
C LEU A 7 10.38 -16.02 9.05
N GLU A 8 11.61 -16.18 9.54
CA GLU A 8 11.88 -16.18 10.99
C GLU A 8 11.47 -14.87 11.68
N VAL A 9 11.58 -13.73 10.99
CA VAL A 9 11.10 -12.43 11.49
C VAL A 9 9.57 -12.37 11.50
N ILE A 10 8.92 -12.77 10.42
CA ILE A 10 7.46 -12.75 10.30
C ILE A 10 6.80 -13.71 11.30
N GLU A 11 7.43 -14.86 11.57
CA GLU A 11 6.90 -15.85 12.53
C GLU A 11 6.83 -15.32 13.96
N LYS A 12 7.67 -14.33 14.30
CA LYS A 12 7.68 -13.64 15.60
C LYS A 12 6.65 -12.51 15.71
N LEU A 13 5.85 -12.29 14.66
CA LEU A 13 4.78 -11.30 14.65
C LEU A 13 3.40 -11.99 14.77
N PRO A 14 2.46 -11.43 15.56
CA PRO A 14 2.62 -10.26 16.44
C PRO A 14 3.59 -10.52 17.60
N ALA A 15 4.35 -9.50 17.99
CA ALA A 15 5.22 -9.58 19.16
C ALA A 15 4.42 -9.31 20.45
N ASP A 16 4.91 -9.84 21.57
CA ASP A 16 4.27 -9.69 22.89
C ASP A 16 4.39 -8.26 23.46
N ASP A 17 5.38 -7.50 22.99
CA ASP A 17 5.68 -6.15 23.45
C ASP A 17 6.06 -5.20 22.29
N TYR A 18 5.98 -3.89 22.59
CA TYR A 18 6.23 -2.82 21.63
C TYR A 18 7.68 -2.77 21.15
N GLU A 19 8.65 -2.99 22.03
CA GLU A 19 10.08 -2.86 21.72
C GLU A 19 10.51 -3.96 20.75
N THR A 20 10.06 -5.19 20.99
CA THR A 20 10.24 -6.33 20.09
C THR A 20 9.57 -6.07 18.74
N ALA A 21 8.33 -5.57 18.72
CA ALA A 21 7.64 -5.24 17.48
C ALA A 21 8.39 -4.18 16.66
N GLN A 22 8.90 -3.14 17.33
CA GLN A 22 9.68 -2.08 16.71
C GLN A 22 10.96 -2.64 16.09
N GLY A 23 11.75 -3.40 16.85
CA GLY A 23 13.01 -3.97 16.37
C GLY A 23 12.81 -4.92 15.17
N LEU A 24 11.73 -5.70 15.16
CA LEU A 24 11.39 -6.53 14.00
C LEU A 24 11.04 -5.69 12.77
N CYS A 25 10.27 -4.62 12.93
CA CYS A 25 9.94 -3.71 11.82
C CYS A 25 11.17 -2.93 11.32
N GLU A 26 12.08 -2.52 12.20
CA GLU A 26 13.35 -1.89 11.82
C GLU A 26 14.21 -2.86 11.00
N LYS A 27 14.27 -4.13 11.42
CA LYS A 27 14.99 -5.18 10.68
C LYS A 27 14.39 -5.40 9.29
N LEU A 28 13.06 -5.43 9.16
CA LEU A 28 12.38 -5.53 7.87
C LEU A 28 12.71 -4.33 6.97
N LEU A 29 12.65 -3.11 7.53
CA LEU A 29 12.91 -1.88 6.78
C LEU A 29 14.39 -1.75 6.34
N ALA A 30 15.33 -2.10 7.23
CA ALA A 30 16.76 -2.13 6.93
C ALA A 30 17.11 -3.17 5.84
N GLY A 31 16.25 -4.17 5.66
CA GLY A 31 16.34 -5.14 4.57
C GLY A 31 16.08 -4.53 3.17
N GLY A 32 15.60 -3.29 3.08
CA GLY A 32 15.45 -2.58 1.82
C GLY A 32 14.28 -3.04 0.94
N ALA A 33 14.23 -2.51 -0.28
CA ALA A 33 13.18 -2.79 -1.26
C ALA A 33 13.02 -4.30 -1.51
N GLU A 34 14.10 -5.04 -1.70
CA GLU A 34 14.05 -6.49 -1.96
C GLU A 34 13.30 -7.25 -0.86
N THR A 35 13.52 -6.88 0.40
CA THR A 35 12.84 -7.51 1.54
C THR A 35 11.35 -7.21 1.54
N ILE A 36 10.98 -5.96 1.21
CA ILE A 36 9.59 -5.52 1.10
C ILE A 36 8.90 -6.24 -0.07
N GLU A 37 9.57 -6.40 -1.21
CA GLU A 37 9.06 -7.11 -2.37
C GLU A 37 8.82 -8.60 -2.07
N GLN A 38 9.76 -9.26 -1.39
CA GLN A 38 9.59 -10.64 -0.92
C GLN A 38 8.41 -10.75 0.05
N LEU A 39 8.26 -9.79 0.97
CA LEU A 39 7.14 -9.76 1.90
C LEU A 39 5.79 -9.60 1.16
N VAL A 40 5.71 -8.73 0.15
CA VAL A 40 4.52 -8.58 -0.71
C VAL A 40 4.22 -9.89 -1.44
N LYS A 41 5.23 -10.55 -1.99
CA LYS A 41 5.07 -11.85 -2.66
C LYS A 41 4.49 -12.89 -1.71
N MET A 42 5.01 -12.98 -0.48
CA MET A 42 4.50 -13.89 0.54
C MET A 42 3.05 -13.59 0.95
N VAL A 43 2.65 -12.32 0.96
CA VAL A 43 1.23 -11.95 1.17
C VAL A 43 0.36 -12.48 0.03
N GLY A 44 0.83 -12.36 -1.22
CA GLY A 44 0.14 -12.86 -2.41
C GLY A 44 -0.04 -14.37 -2.43
N GLU A 45 1.06 -15.11 -2.23
CA GLU A 45 1.07 -16.58 -2.22
C GLU A 45 0.14 -17.16 -1.16
N ARG A 46 -0.08 -16.41 -0.06
CA ARG A 46 -0.92 -16.83 1.06
C ARG A 46 -2.25 -16.06 1.13
N PHE A 47 -2.67 -15.44 0.03
CA PHE A 47 -3.95 -14.73 0.04
C PHE A 47 -5.11 -15.72 0.13
N GLY A 48 -5.89 -15.66 1.21
CA GLY A 48 -7.08 -16.50 1.39
C GLY A 48 -6.83 -17.85 2.07
N VAL A 49 -5.59 -18.15 2.48
CA VAL A 49 -5.30 -19.29 3.36
C VAL A 49 -5.20 -18.85 4.83
N PRO A 50 -5.54 -19.72 5.80
CA PRO A 50 -5.47 -19.39 7.24
C PRO A 50 -4.10 -18.86 7.68
N ASP A 51 -3.02 -19.43 7.15
CA ASP A 51 -1.64 -19.05 7.49
C ASP A 51 -1.14 -17.78 6.76
N GLY A 52 -2.02 -17.12 6.00
CA GLY A 52 -1.74 -15.86 5.31
C GLY A 52 -1.85 -14.61 6.18
N ALA A 53 -2.24 -14.77 7.45
CA ALA A 53 -2.38 -13.65 8.37
C ALA A 53 -1.04 -13.00 8.73
N LYS A 54 0.02 -13.78 8.97
CA LYS A 54 1.31 -13.25 9.45
C LYS A 54 2.01 -12.32 8.46
N PRO A 55 2.16 -12.66 7.15
CA PRO A 55 2.76 -11.72 6.19
C PRO A 55 1.95 -10.43 6.04
N LYS A 56 0.62 -10.51 6.09
CA LYS A 56 -0.26 -9.33 6.04
C LYS A 56 -0.06 -8.44 7.26
N TYR A 57 -0.03 -9.05 8.44
CA TYR A 57 0.24 -8.37 9.69
C TYR A 57 1.61 -7.69 9.66
N ALA A 58 2.65 -8.41 9.22
CA ALA A 58 4.01 -7.88 9.12
C ALA A 58 4.09 -6.67 8.17
N LEU A 59 3.49 -6.74 6.98
CA LEU A 59 3.50 -5.62 6.04
C LEU A 59 2.71 -4.42 6.59
N HIS A 60 1.55 -4.68 7.20
CA HIS A 60 0.75 -3.62 7.81
C HIS A 60 1.46 -2.95 8.99
N GLY A 61 2.06 -3.73 9.89
CA GLY A 61 2.88 -3.21 10.99
C GLY A 61 4.07 -2.40 10.49
N LEU A 62 4.74 -2.87 9.42
CA LEU A 62 5.83 -2.14 8.77
C LEU A 62 5.37 -0.78 8.21
N VAL A 63 4.18 -0.70 7.61
CA VAL A 63 3.58 0.56 7.12
C VAL A 63 3.40 1.56 8.25
N HIS A 64 2.82 1.13 9.36
CA HIS A 64 2.65 1.97 10.54
C HIS A 64 3.99 2.41 11.13
N HIS A 65 4.92 1.47 11.29
CA HIS A 65 6.25 1.74 11.81
C HIS A 65 7.02 2.73 10.92
N ALA A 66 6.94 2.58 9.59
CA ALA A 66 7.63 3.45 8.65
C ALA A 66 7.08 4.88 8.67
N CYS A 67 5.80 5.07 8.99
CA CYS A 67 5.13 6.37 9.06
C CYS A 67 5.35 7.14 10.37
N ARG A 68 6.25 6.69 11.26
CA ARG A 68 6.63 7.43 12.46
C ARG A 68 7.31 8.77 12.12
N PRO A 69 7.26 9.76 13.03
CA PRO A 69 8.06 10.99 12.88
C PRO A 69 9.53 10.68 12.59
N ASP A 70 10.18 11.55 11.83
CA ASP A 70 11.62 11.49 11.51
C ASP A 70 12.09 10.27 10.70
N ASN A 71 11.16 9.51 10.10
CA ASN A 71 11.47 8.37 9.24
C ASN A 71 10.99 8.54 7.78
N ASP A 72 11.05 9.76 7.25
CA ASP A 72 10.60 10.07 5.89
C ASP A 72 11.30 9.24 4.82
N GLY A 73 12.60 8.94 5.01
CA GLY A 73 13.36 8.08 4.11
C GLY A 73 12.82 6.64 4.07
N GLY A 74 12.52 6.07 5.24
CA GLY A 74 11.94 4.74 5.35
C GLY A 74 10.51 4.65 4.80
N ARG A 75 9.69 5.66 5.08
CA ARG A 75 8.35 5.81 4.51
C ARG A 75 8.40 5.87 2.98
N LYS A 76 9.30 6.69 2.43
CA LYS A 76 9.48 6.87 0.99
C LYS A 76 9.90 5.56 0.33
N LEU A 77 10.92 4.90 0.85
CA LEU A 77 11.37 3.59 0.35
C LEU A 77 10.21 2.58 0.32
N LEU A 78 9.43 2.51 1.39
CA LEU A 78 8.29 1.60 1.48
C LEU A 78 7.20 1.94 0.46
N ALA A 79 6.79 3.21 0.38
CA ALA A 79 5.75 3.66 -0.53
C ALA A 79 6.14 3.45 -2.00
N GLU A 80 7.37 3.81 -2.39
CA GLU A 80 7.89 3.59 -3.75
C GLU A 80 7.92 2.10 -4.11
N THR A 81 8.35 1.25 -3.17
CA THR A 81 8.42 -0.20 -3.39
C THR A 81 7.02 -0.78 -3.57
N LEU A 82 6.07 -0.39 -2.72
CA LEU A 82 4.66 -0.82 -2.83
C LEU A 82 4.02 -0.34 -4.14
N ALA A 83 4.27 0.91 -4.55
CA ALA A 83 3.74 1.45 -5.80
C ALA A 83 4.25 0.67 -7.02
N LYS A 84 5.54 0.27 -7.04
CA LYS A 84 6.09 -0.59 -8.11
C LYS A 84 5.36 -1.93 -8.22
N GLN A 85 4.93 -2.51 -7.10
CA GLN A 85 4.20 -3.78 -7.08
C GLN A 85 2.80 -3.67 -7.70
N LEU A 86 2.20 -2.49 -7.83
CA LEU A 86 0.90 -2.34 -8.49
C LEU A 86 0.94 -2.68 -10.00
N SER A 87 2.11 -2.50 -10.63
CA SER A 87 2.34 -2.83 -12.04
C SER A 87 2.72 -4.29 -12.28
N ALA A 88 2.99 -5.06 -11.22
CA ALA A 88 3.30 -6.48 -11.33
C ALA A 88 2.04 -7.32 -11.62
N ASP A 89 2.26 -8.56 -12.06
CA ASP A 89 1.20 -9.54 -12.29
C ASP A 89 0.73 -10.15 -10.97
N HIS A 90 -0.02 -9.35 -10.22
CA HIS A 90 -0.63 -9.69 -8.95
C HIS A 90 -2.15 -9.76 -9.10
N SER A 91 -2.78 -10.60 -8.27
CA SER A 91 -4.24 -10.63 -8.16
C SER A 91 -4.81 -9.27 -7.73
N ASP A 92 -6.05 -8.98 -8.09
CA ASP A 92 -6.72 -7.75 -7.67
C ASP A 92 -6.83 -7.67 -6.14
N GLU A 93 -6.96 -8.81 -5.44
CA GLU A 93 -7.03 -8.86 -3.99
C GLU A 93 -5.72 -8.37 -3.35
N LEU A 94 -4.57 -8.79 -3.91
CA LEU A 94 -3.26 -8.33 -3.47
C LEU A 94 -3.05 -6.86 -3.84
N LYS A 95 -3.39 -6.45 -5.07
CA LYS A 95 -3.30 -5.04 -5.48
C LYS A 95 -4.16 -4.14 -4.60
N ALA A 96 -5.39 -4.54 -4.28
CA ALA A 96 -6.25 -3.81 -3.36
C ALA A 96 -5.65 -3.73 -1.94
N PHE A 97 -4.97 -4.77 -1.47
CA PHE A 97 -4.25 -4.73 -0.20
C PHE A 97 -3.07 -3.77 -0.20
N ILE A 98 -2.27 -3.77 -1.27
CA ILE A 98 -1.16 -2.82 -1.49
C ILE A 98 -1.69 -1.39 -1.54
N VAL A 99 -2.79 -1.14 -2.26
CA VAL A 99 -3.45 0.18 -2.33
C VAL A 99 -3.87 0.67 -0.94
N ARG A 100 -4.42 -0.20 -0.09
CA ARG A 100 -4.76 0.15 1.31
C ARG A 100 -3.52 0.47 2.15
N GLN A 101 -2.36 -0.12 1.85
CA GLN A 101 -1.11 0.26 2.52
C GLN A 101 -0.63 1.62 2.02
N LEU A 102 -0.68 1.87 0.71
CA LEU A 102 -0.36 3.17 0.10
C LEU A 102 -1.30 4.28 0.54
N GLN A 103 -2.55 3.99 0.90
CA GLN A 103 -3.45 4.96 1.52
C GLN A 103 -2.89 5.51 2.85
N LEU A 104 -2.09 4.74 3.58
CA LEU A 104 -1.50 5.11 4.86
C LEU A 104 -0.12 5.78 4.68
N CYS A 105 0.76 5.17 3.87
CA CYS A 105 2.15 5.62 3.70
C CYS A 105 2.41 6.44 2.44
N GLY A 106 1.53 6.43 1.46
CA GLY A 106 1.71 7.11 0.18
C GLY A 106 1.76 8.64 0.30
N ARG A 107 2.36 9.24 -0.73
CA ARG A 107 2.53 10.67 -0.94
C ARG A 107 2.27 10.99 -2.41
N ALA A 108 2.53 12.23 -2.80
CA ALA A 108 2.32 12.71 -4.16
C ALA A 108 3.07 11.86 -5.22
N ASP A 109 4.21 11.29 -4.85
CA ASP A 109 5.06 10.47 -5.73
C ASP A 109 4.37 9.17 -6.17
N GLU A 110 3.46 8.61 -5.36
CA GLU A 110 2.74 7.37 -5.67
C GLU A 110 1.40 7.58 -6.40
N VAL A 111 0.97 8.84 -6.58
CA VAL A 111 -0.27 9.19 -7.28
C VAL A 111 -0.34 8.57 -8.69
N PRO A 112 0.73 8.61 -9.53
CA PRO A 112 0.66 8.02 -10.87
C PRO A 112 0.38 6.51 -10.85
N ALA A 113 0.96 5.77 -9.91
CA ALA A 113 0.74 4.33 -9.79
C ALA A 113 -0.72 4.01 -9.39
N LEU A 114 -1.29 4.80 -8.47
CA LEU A 114 -2.69 4.67 -8.07
C LEU A 114 -3.66 5.09 -9.18
N ALA A 115 -3.32 6.13 -9.95
CA ALA A 115 -4.14 6.62 -11.04
C ALA A 115 -4.38 5.57 -12.14
N ASN A 116 -3.38 4.72 -12.39
CA ASN A 116 -3.49 3.61 -13.36
C ASN A 116 -4.55 2.58 -12.99
N LEU A 117 -4.97 2.52 -11.72
CA LEU A 117 -5.99 1.58 -11.24
C LEU A 117 -7.41 2.12 -11.37
N LEU A 118 -7.60 3.41 -11.70
CA LEU A 118 -8.92 4.04 -11.82
C LEU A 118 -9.74 3.49 -13.00
N ASP A 119 -9.09 2.84 -13.96
CA ASP A 119 -9.75 2.18 -15.09
C ASP A 119 -10.25 0.76 -14.77
N SER A 120 -9.82 0.16 -13.66
CA SER A 120 -10.25 -1.17 -13.23
C SER A 120 -11.53 -1.10 -12.40
N ASP A 121 -12.55 -1.88 -12.78
CA ASP A 121 -13.82 -1.94 -12.04
C ASP A 121 -13.63 -2.47 -10.61
N ARG A 122 -12.65 -3.35 -10.37
CA ARG A 122 -12.37 -3.93 -9.05
C ARG A 122 -11.45 -3.07 -8.19
N LEU A 123 -10.56 -2.29 -8.81
CA LEU A 123 -9.52 -1.51 -8.11
C LEU A 123 -9.80 0.00 -8.06
N CYS A 124 -10.76 0.50 -8.83
CA CYS A 124 -11.09 1.93 -8.87
C CYS A 124 -11.46 2.46 -7.48
N ASN A 125 -12.37 1.79 -6.75
CA ASN A 125 -12.81 2.25 -5.43
C ASN A 125 -11.67 2.30 -4.37
N PRO A 126 -10.84 1.27 -4.17
CA PRO A 126 -9.71 1.41 -3.25
C PRO A 126 -8.69 2.46 -3.75
N ALA A 127 -8.48 2.60 -5.06
CA ALA A 127 -7.55 3.60 -5.59
C ALA A 127 -8.05 5.04 -5.35
N THR A 128 -9.35 5.32 -5.53
CA THR A 128 -9.92 6.64 -5.23
C THR A 128 -9.78 6.97 -3.74
N GLN A 129 -10.00 6.00 -2.84
CA GLN A 129 -9.81 6.18 -1.40
C GLN A 129 -8.35 6.51 -1.03
N ALA A 130 -7.39 5.80 -1.64
CA ALA A 130 -5.98 6.09 -1.45
C ALA A 130 -5.60 7.50 -1.96
N LEU A 131 -6.09 7.89 -3.13
CA LEU A 131 -5.87 9.23 -3.69
C LEU A 131 -6.48 10.34 -2.82
N VAL A 132 -7.67 10.11 -2.26
CA VAL A 132 -8.31 11.06 -1.32
C VAL A 132 -7.50 11.20 -0.02
N ALA A 133 -6.93 10.10 0.47
CA ALA A 133 -6.09 10.14 1.66
C ALA A 133 -4.76 10.86 1.42
N ILE A 134 -4.14 10.66 0.25
CA ILE A 134 -2.93 11.37 -0.16
C ILE A 134 -3.21 12.87 -0.37
N GLY A 135 -4.30 13.19 -1.06
CA GLY A 135 -4.73 14.56 -1.33
C GLY A 135 -3.77 15.35 -2.24
N GLY A 136 -3.95 16.67 -2.22
CA GLY A 136 -3.18 17.62 -3.03
C GLY A 136 -3.55 17.64 -4.51
N ASP A 137 -2.96 18.59 -5.23
CA ASP A 137 -3.28 18.89 -6.63
C ASP A 137 -3.02 17.71 -7.56
N ALA A 138 -1.97 16.92 -7.29
CA ALA A 138 -1.62 15.75 -8.09
C ALA A 138 -2.75 14.71 -8.05
N ALA A 139 -3.27 14.38 -6.86
CA ALA A 139 -4.35 13.41 -6.70
C ALA A 139 -5.66 13.94 -7.32
N LEU A 140 -6.00 15.20 -7.09
CA LEU A 140 -7.18 15.83 -7.67
C LEU A 140 -7.13 15.82 -9.21
N LYS A 141 -5.97 16.16 -9.79
CA LYS A 141 -5.75 16.12 -11.23
C LYS A 141 -5.90 14.70 -11.79
N ALA A 142 -5.34 13.70 -11.12
CA ALA A 142 -5.48 12.30 -11.53
C ALA A 142 -6.95 11.86 -11.57
N LEU A 143 -7.72 12.20 -10.55
CA LEU A 143 -9.15 11.87 -10.48
C LEU A 143 -9.96 12.59 -11.57
N ARG A 144 -9.73 13.89 -11.79
CA ARG A 144 -10.40 14.65 -12.87
C ARG A 144 -10.09 14.09 -14.26
N ASN A 145 -8.86 13.61 -14.48
CA ASN A 145 -8.48 12.98 -15.74
C ASN A 145 -9.22 11.64 -15.98
N ALA A 146 -9.54 10.89 -14.91
CA ALA A 146 -10.29 9.64 -15.00
C ALA A 146 -11.81 9.85 -15.12
N GLN A 147 -12.32 10.95 -14.56
CA GLN A 147 -13.74 11.31 -14.50
C GLN A 147 -14.52 11.19 -15.83
N PRO A 148 -14.05 11.69 -16.99
CA PRO A 148 -14.79 11.58 -18.25
C PRO A 148 -14.89 10.14 -18.78
N LYS A 149 -14.01 9.23 -18.34
CA LYS A 149 -13.98 7.82 -18.77
C LYS A 149 -14.77 6.91 -17.82
N ALA A 150 -15.00 7.34 -16.60
CA ALA A 150 -15.63 6.55 -15.55
C ALA A 150 -17.13 6.33 -15.86
N LYS A 151 -17.60 5.10 -15.67
CA LYS A 151 -19.00 4.68 -15.86
C LYS A 151 -19.46 3.82 -14.68
N GLY A 152 -20.78 3.72 -14.49
CA GLY A 152 -21.38 2.86 -13.47
C GLY A 152 -20.80 3.14 -12.06
N PRO A 153 -20.45 2.10 -11.28
CA PRO A 153 -19.89 2.28 -9.93
C PRO A 153 -18.61 3.12 -9.89
N ARG A 154 -17.75 3.03 -10.93
CA ARG A 154 -16.52 3.84 -11.00
C ARG A 154 -16.81 5.32 -11.10
N LYS A 155 -17.87 5.70 -11.82
CA LYS A 155 -18.28 7.11 -11.94
C LYS A 155 -18.61 7.70 -10.56
N VAL A 156 -19.40 6.97 -9.77
CA VAL A 156 -19.76 7.38 -8.41
C VAL A 156 -18.51 7.57 -7.55
N ALA A 157 -17.60 6.57 -7.54
CA ALA A 157 -16.39 6.62 -6.74
C ALA A 157 -15.45 7.77 -7.14
N VAL A 158 -15.28 8.03 -8.44
CA VAL A 158 -14.42 9.12 -8.93
C VAL A 158 -15.06 10.49 -8.67
N ASP A 159 -16.36 10.66 -8.96
CA ASP A 159 -17.07 11.92 -8.75
C ASP A 159 -17.03 12.34 -7.27
N GLN A 160 -17.31 11.40 -6.35
CA GLN A 160 -17.22 11.64 -4.90
C GLN A 160 -15.80 12.02 -4.46
N ALA A 161 -14.78 11.34 -4.98
CA ALA A 161 -13.39 11.63 -4.65
C ALA A 161 -12.95 13.03 -5.13
N VAL A 162 -13.39 13.44 -6.34
CA VAL A 162 -13.14 14.79 -6.86
C VAL A 162 -13.81 15.84 -5.99
N GLU A 163 -15.06 15.60 -5.58
CA GLU A 163 -15.80 16.51 -4.70
C GLU A 163 -15.08 16.71 -3.37
N ILE A 164 -14.71 15.62 -2.68
CA ILE A 164 -14.01 15.66 -1.39
C ILE A 164 -12.70 16.46 -1.48
N LEU A 165 -11.91 16.24 -2.54
CA LEU A 165 -10.63 16.95 -2.70
C LEU A 165 -10.78 18.38 -3.19
N SER A 166 -11.88 18.74 -3.83
CA SER A 166 -12.11 20.13 -4.27
C SER A 166 -12.53 21.06 -3.11
N GLN A 167 -12.87 20.48 -1.95
CA GLN A 167 -13.31 21.21 -0.75
C GLN A 167 -12.20 21.39 0.30
N ARG A 168 -11.01 20.81 0.08
CA ARG A 168 -9.85 20.91 0.98
C ARG A 168 -8.91 22.00 0.51
#